data_AF-A0A3C0ZSG9-F1
#
_entry.id   AF-A0A3C0ZSG9-F1
#
_cell.length_a   1.000
_cell.length_b   1.000
_cell.length_c   1.000
_cell.angle_alpha   90.00
_cell.angle_beta   90.00
_cell.angle_gamma   90.00
#
_symmetry.space_group_name_H-M   'P 1'
#
loop_
_entity.id
_entity.type
_entity.pdbx_description
1 polymer ?
#
loop_
_entity_poly.entity_id
_entity_poly.type
_entity_poly.pdbx_seq_one_letter_code
_entity_poly.pdbx_strand_id
1 'polypeptide(L)'
;MQKLIGVNRVLTGKPYDTNLAVKCHNGTFVGTEKDGVRSYKGIPYAVPPVGTRRWKAPEPAVPDEGVYEARFFGKSCIQTEEASERASLYRQGEDCLTLNIWTCPG
;
A
#
# COMPACT_ATOMS: atom_id res chain seq x y z
N MET A 1 -16.82 -4.54 -8.60
CA MET A 1 -15.44 -5.05 -8.42
C MET A 1 -14.36 -4.28 -9.23
N GLN A 2 -14.70 -3.28 -10.07
CA GLN A 2 -13.73 -2.55 -10.91
C GLN A 2 -12.89 -1.46 -10.21
N LYS A 3 -13.23 -1.02 -8.99
CA LYS A 3 -12.55 0.12 -8.32
C LYS A 3 -11.23 -0.22 -7.59
N LEU A 4 -10.75 -1.45 -7.68
CA LEU A 4 -9.54 -1.90 -6.94
C LEU A 4 -8.32 -2.13 -7.85
N ILE A 5 -8.44 -1.88 -9.15
CA ILE A 5 -7.36 -2.10 -10.12
C ILE A 5 -6.66 -0.76 -10.34
N GLY A 6 -5.55 -0.54 -9.65
CA GLY A 6 -4.75 0.68 -9.78
C GLY A 6 -3.36 0.50 -9.20
N VAL A 7 -2.50 1.48 -9.42
CA VAL A 7 -1.15 1.54 -8.88
C VAL A 7 -1.03 2.88 -8.17
N ASN A 8 -0.63 2.86 -6.90
CA ASN A 8 -0.32 4.05 -6.13
C ASN A 8 0.87 4.78 -6.76
N ARG A 9 0.72 6.08 -7.04
CA ARG A 9 1.74 6.90 -7.72
C ARG A 9 2.41 7.87 -6.75
N VAL A 10 3.61 8.29 -7.12
CA VAL A 10 4.25 9.48 -6.52
C VAL A 10 3.49 10.72 -6.97
N LEU A 11 3.15 11.60 -6.03
CA LEU A 11 2.46 12.85 -6.25
C LEU A 11 3.49 13.98 -6.38
N THR A 12 3.94 14.25 -7.60
CA THR A 12 4.87 15.36 -7.91
C THR A 12 4.14 16.56 -8.48
N GLY A 13 4.38 17.75 -7.91
CA GLY A 13 3.92 19.04 -8.46
C GLY A 13 2.40 19.24 -8.56
N LYS A 14 1.60 18.36 -7.95
CA LYS A 14 0.13 18.43 -7.93
C LYS A 14 -0.37 18.66 -6.51
N PRO A 15 -1.39 19.52 -6.33
CA PRO A 15 -2.06 19.65 -5.05
C PRO A 15 -2.70 18.31 -4.66
N TYR A 16 -2.59 17.97 -3.38
CA TYR A 16 -3.22 16.79 -2.78
C TYR A 16 -3.99 17.23 -1.53
N ASP A 17 -4.97 16.41 -1.12
CA ASP A 17 -5.75 16.69 0.08
C ASP A 17 -4.90 16.43 1.32
N THR A 18 -4.52 17.50 2.00
CA THR A 18 -3.71 17.45 3.22
C THR A 18 -4.48 16.87 4.41
N ASN A 19 -5.82 16.88 4.41
CA ASN A 19 -6.63 16.28 5.47
C ASN A 19 -6.59 14.74 5.42
N LEU A 20 -6.25 14.19 4.25
CA LEU A 20 -6.08 12.76 4.00
C LEU A 20 -4.60 12.39 3.88
N ALA A 21 -3.68 13.29 4.20
CA ALA A 21 -2.25 13.04 4.16
C ALA A 21 -1.73 12.67 5.55
N VAL A 22 -0.97 11.57 5.62
CA VAL A 22 -0.32 11.12 6.86
C VAL A 22 1.18 10.98 6.61
N LYS A 23 1.99 11.70 7.39
CA LYS A 23 3.45 11.61 7.35
C LYS A 23 3.91 10.37 8.13
N CYS A 24 4.74 9.56 7.47
CA CYS A 24 5.44 8.42 8.05
C CYS A 24 6.96 8.57 7.79
N HIS A 25 7.76 7.67 8.34
CA HIS A 25 9.22 7.70 8.15
C HIS A 25 9.64 7.42 6.71
N ASN A 26 8.82 6.67 5.95
CA ASN A 26 9.06 6.24 4.57
C ASN A 26 8.17 6.97 3.54
N GLY A 27 7.73 8.18 3.88
CA GLY A 27 6.95 9.03 2.98
C GLY A 27 5.69 9.61 3.60
N THR A 28 5.02 10.47 2.85
CA THR A 28 3.68 10.97 3.15
C THR A 28 2.67 10.23 2.30
N PHE A 29 1.65 9.63 2.92
CA PHE A 29 0.66 8.81 2.22
C PHE A 29 -0.70 9.51 2.20
N VAL A 30 -1.26 9.67 1.00
CA VAL A 30 -2.55 10.33 0.78
C VAL A 30 -3.63 9.28 0.52
N GLY A 31 -4.49 9.08 1.52
CA GLY A 31 -5.55 8.08 1.53
C GLY A 31 -6.82 8.49 0.79
N THR A 32 -7.92 7.82 1.13
CA THR A 32 -9.28 8.13 0.68
C THR A 32 -10.23 8.12 1.86
N GLU A 33 -11.31 8.90 1.81
CA GLU A 33 -12.43 8.79 2.74
C GLU A 33 -13.69 8.32 2.02
N LYS A 34 -14.42 7.38 2.63
CA LYS A 34 -15.71 6.91 2.15
C LYS A 34 -16.57 6.52 3.34
N ASP A 35 -17.80 7.02 3.39
CA ASP A 35 -18.80 6.69 4.40
C ASP A 35 -18.27 6.87 5.85
N GLY A 36 -17.53 7.95 6.11
CA GLY A 36 -16.94 8.25 7.43
C GLY A 36 -15.73 7.38 7.82
N VAL A 37 -15.17 6.61 6.87
CA VAL A 37 -13.96 5.81 7.10
C VAL A 37 -12.85 6.29 6.16
N ARG A 38 -11.72 6.66 6.76
CA ARG A 38 -10.46 6.92 6.04
C ARG A 38 -9.73 5.60 5.84
N SER A 39 -9.23 5.39 4.63
CA SER A 39 -8.42 4.22 4.30
C SER A 39 -7.15 4.60 3.57
N TYR A 40 -6.06 3.91 3.92
CA TYR A 40 -4.73 4.04 3.33
C TYR A 40 -4.25 2.65 2.96
N LYS A 41 -3.95 2.42 1.69
CA LYS A 41 -3.73 1.07 1.16
C LYS A 41 -2.41 0.96 0.40
N GLY A 42 -1.81 -0.23 0.46
CA GLY A 42 -0.58 -0.55 -0.25
C GLY A 42 0.64 0.20 0.29
N ILE A 43 0.68 0.50 1.59
CA ILE A 43 1.81 1.18 2.23
C ILE A 43 2.94 0.16 2.43
N PRO A 44 4.16 0.36 1.88
CA PRO A 44 5.27 -0.55 2.12
C PRO A 44 5.72 -0.46 3.58
N TYR A 45 5.89 -1.60 4.25
CA TYR A 45 6.50 -1.65 5.60
C TYR A 45 7.92 -2.21 5.59
N ALA A 46 8.35 -2.78 4.47
CA ALA A 46 9.68 -3.33 4.25
C ALA A 46 10.11 -3.13 2.80
N VAL A 47 11.41 -3.29 2.53
CA VAL A 47 11.94 -3.35 1.16
C VAL A 47 11.41 -4.61 0.46
N PRO A 48 11.10 -4.59 -0.86
CA PRO A 48 10.62 -5.76 -1.58
C PRO A 48 11.57 -6.98 -1.42
N PRO A 49 11.07 -8.15 -0.99
CA PRO A 49 11.88 -9.32 -0.65
C PRO A 49 12.29 -10.14 -1.90
N VAL A 50 12.70 -9.45 -2.96
CA VAL A 50 13.00 -10.05 -4.28
C VAL A 50 14.50 -10.20 -4.52
N GLY A 51 14.87 -11.07 -5.46
CA GLY A 51 16.26 -11.27 -5.86
C GLY A 51 17.15 -11.70 -4.69
N THR A 52 18.22 -10.95 -4.43
CA THR A 52 19.18 -11.24 -3.34
C THR A 52 18.60 -11.08 -1.94
N ARG A 53 17.38 -10.54 -1.80
CA ARG A 53 16.64 -10.43 -0.53
C ARG A 53 15.71 -11.60 -0.25
N ARG A 54 15.49 -12.48 -1.24
CA ARG A 54 14.66 -13.68 -1.03
C ARG A 54 15.29 -14.57 0.06
N TRP A 55 14.45 -15.18 0.89
CA TRP A 55 14.84 -16.07 2.00
C TRP A 55 15.67 -15.41 3.11
N LYS A 56 15.56 -14.08 3.24
CA LYS A 56 16.16 -13.32 4.33
C LYS A 56 15.08 -12.66 5.19
N ALA A 57 15.48 -12.20 6.37
CA ALA A 57 14.64 -11.34 7.18
C ALA A 57 14.27 -10.06 6.39
N PRO A 58 13.06 -9.51 6.59
CA PRO A 58 12.65 -8.28 5.92
C PRO A 58 13.55 -7.12 6.34
N GLU A 59 14.00 -6.34 5.35
CA GLU A 59 14.72 -5.09 5.59
C GLU A 59 13.72 -3.95 5.82
N PRO A 60 13.95 -3.04 6.79
CA PRO A 60 13.05 -1.91 7.06
C PRO A 60 12.80 -1.06 5.82
N ALA A 61 11.59 -0.50 5.68
CA ALA A 61 11.29 0.42 4.58
C ALA A 61 12.25 1.63 4.58
N VAL A 62 12.70 2.01 3.39
CA VAL A 62 13.67 3.09 3.20
C VAL A 62 13.03 4.44 3.59
N PRO A 63 13.69 5.26 4.42
CA PRO A 63 13.22 6.61 4.70
C PRO A 63 13.08 7.45 3.44
N ASP A 64 11.98 8.19 3.33
CA ASP A 64 11.67 8.99 2.14
C ASP A 64 10.83 10.23 2.54
N GLU A 65 11.04 11.33 1.82
CA GLU A 65 10.34 12.61 2.00
C GLU A 65 9.24 12.84 0.94
N GLY A 66 9.08 11.91 0.01
CA GLY A 66 8.09 11.95 -1.05
C GLY A 66 6.65 11.87 -0.56
N VAL A 67 5.72 12.20 -1.46
CA VAL A 67 4.28 12.09 -1.24
C VAL A 67 3.72 11.04 -2.20
N TYR A 68 2.94 10.10 -1.70
CA TYR A 68 2.44 8.94 -2.43
C TYR A 68 0.92 8.81 -2.29
N GLU A 69 0.25 8.35 -3.33
CA GLU A 69 -1.12 7.86 -3.20
C GLU A 69 -1.16 6.59 -2.33
N ALA A 70 -2.23 6.42 -1.55
CA ALA A 70 -2.48 5.21 -0.76
C ALA A 70 -3.93 4.74 -0.98
N ARG A 71 -4.32 4.61 -2.25
CA ARG A 71 -5.72 4.38 -2.68
C ARG A 71 -5.99 2.93 -3.07
N PHE A 72 -4.97 2.26 -3.59
CA PHE A 72 -5.05 0.92 -4.14
C PHE A 72 -4.27 -0.07 -3.27
N PHE A 73 -4.73 -1.32 -3.25
CA PHE A 73 -4.02 -2.39 -2.57
C PHE A 73 -2.68 -2.69 -3.25
N GLY A 74 -1.69 -3.09 -2.46
CA GLY A 74 -0.48 -3.75 -2.97
C GLY A 74 -0.80 -5.10 -3.59
N LYS A 75 0.23 -5.79 -4.10
CA LYS A 75 0.07 -7.18 -4.55
C LYS A 75 -0.15 -8.09 -3.35
N SER A 76 -0.99 -9.10 -3.51
CA SER A 76 -1.00 -10.24 -2.58
C SER A 76 0.31 -11.01 -2.70
N CYS A 77 0.75 -11.65 -1.62
CA CYS A 77 1.89 -12.57 -1.71
C CYS A 77 1.54 -13.79 -2.55
N ILE A 78 2.56 -14.36 -3.20
CA ILE A 78 2.43 -15.56 -4.04
C ILE A 78 1.86 -16.70 -3.22
N GLN A 79 0.73 -17.24 -3.68
CA GLN A 79 -0.02 -18.34 -3.09
C GLN A 79 -0.91 -19.00 -4.15
N THR A 80 -1.31 -20.25 -3.91
CA THR A 80 -2.29 -20.93 -4.76
C THR A 80 -3.63 -20.19 -4.72
N GLU A 81 -4.26 -20.04 -5.88
CA GLU A 81 -5.61 -19.48 -5.96
C GLU A 81 -6.62 -20.42 -5.31
N GLU A 82 -7.33 -19.93 -4.31
CA GLU A 82 -8.32 -20.67 -3.54
C GLU A 82 -9.55 -19.80 -3.32
N ALA A 83 -10.74 -20.33 -3.62
CA ALA A 83 -11.98 -19.55 -3.57
C ALA A 83 -12.31 -19.05 -2.14
N SER A 84 -11.86 -19.76 -1.11
CA SER A 84 -11.99 -19.37 0.29
C SER A 84 -11.00 -18.29 0.73
N GLU A 85 -9.89 -18.11 0.02
CA GLU A 85 -8.87 -17.10 0.31
C GLU A 85 -8.96 -15.98 -0.72
N ARG A 86 -9.71 -14.92 -0.39
CA ARG A 86 -9.93 -13.80 -1.32
C ARG A 86 -8.64 -13.11 -1.76
N ALA A 87 -7.61 -13.07 -0.92
CA ALA A 87 -6.34 -12.45 -1.26
C ALA A 87 -5.65 -13.18 -2.42
N SER A 88 -5.81 -14.50 -2.51
CA SER A 88 -5.24 -15.32 -3.58
C SER A 88 -5.81 -14.97 -4.97
N LEU A 89 -7.03 -14.43 -5.02
CA LEU A 89 -7.71 -14.06 -6.27
C LEU A 89 -7.35 -12.65 -6.79
N TYR A 90 -6.49 -11.92 -6.06
CA TYR A 90 -6.00 -10.60 -6.48
C TYR A 90 -4.65 -10.70 -7.18
N ARG A 91 -4.17 -9.57 -7.74
CA ARG A 91 -2.86 -9.48 -8.36
C ARG A 91 -1.78 -9.92 -7.38
N GLN A 92 -1.08 -11.00 -7.69
CA GLN A 92 -0.03 -11.54 -6.84
C GLN A 92 1.37 -11.10 -7.28
N GLY A 93 2.34 -11.17 -6.36
CA GLY A 93 3.77 -11.04 -6.64
C GLY A 93 4.61 -11.06 -5.37
N GLU A 94 5.93 -11.20 -5.51
CA GLU A 94 6.83 -11.24 -4.35
C GLU A 94 7.03 -9.89 -3.66
N ASP A 95 6.86 -8.81 -4.42
CA ASP A 95 6.76 -7.46 -3.88
C ASP A 95 5.37 -7.25 -3.25
N CYS A 96 5.18 -7.86 -2.08
CA CYS A 96 3.90 -7.92 -1.36
C CYS A 96 3.98 -7.46 0.11
N LEU A 97 5.14 -6.99 0.59
CA LEU A 97 5.31 -6.54 1.98
C LEU A 97 4.71 -5.14 2.19
N THR A 98 3.38 -5.08 2.08
CA THR A 98 2.57 -3.88 2.23
C THR A 98 1.49 -4.08 3.28
N LEU A 99 1.06 -2.98 3.89
CA LEU A 99 -0.05 -2.94 4.83
C LEU A 99 -1.13 -1.98 4.37
N ASN A 100 -2.30 -2.11 5.01
CA ASN A 100 -3.46 -1.28 4.75
C ASN A 100 -4.05 -0.85 6.11
N ILE A 101 -4.45 0.41 6.22
CA ILE A 101 -4.96 1.05 7.44
C ILE A 101 -6.37 1.57 7.17
N TRP A 102 -7.29 1.34 8.10
CA TRP A 102 -8.61 1.96 8.14
C TRP A 102 -8.81 2.61 9.49
N THR A 103 -9.37 3.82 9.49
CA THR A 103 -9.66 4.58 10.72
C THR A 103 -10.86 5.50 10.49
N CYS A 104 -11.56 5.88 11.54
CA CYS A 104 -12.53 6.97 11.48
C CYS A 104 -11.82 8.33 11.64
N PRO A 105 -12.32 9.42 11.04
CA PRO A 105 -11.97 10.76 11.51
C PRO A 105 -12.30 10.85 13.00
N GLY A 106 -11.35 11.33 13.81
CA GLY A 106 -11.57 11.63 15.22
C GLY A 106 -12.43 12.86 15.43
#